data_AF-A0A7C2TLT1-F1
#
_entry.id   AF-A0A7C2TLT1-F1
#
_cell.length_a   1.000
_cell.length_b   1.000
_cell.length_c   1.000
_cell.angle_alpha   90.00
_cell.angle_beta   90.00
_cell.angle_gamma   90.00
#
_symmetry.space_group_name_H-M   'P 1'
#
loop_
_entity.id
_entity.type
_entity.pdbx_description
1 polymer ?
#
loop_
_entity_poly.entity_id
_entity_poly.type
_entity_poly.pdbx_seq_one_letter_code
_entity_poly.pdbx_strand_id
1 'polypeptide(L)'
;GATFIARGFSGDIVQLTQIIEEAIRHRGFALVDVLSPCVTWNKINTYDWYKANSYQLKDHDPGDRNRAFQILQDDKFALGIIYKKEEKTFEEKVYRKYVHLPLKQLEVDRSIETIYEEFR
;
A
#
# COMPACT_ATOMS: atom_id res chain seq x y z
N GLY A 1 -8.60 -6.61 1.55
CA GLY A 1 -7.51 -6.04 2.36
C GLY A 1 -6.51 -5.38 1.42
N ALA A 2 -5.51 -4.68 1.96
CA ALA A 2 -4.46 -4.08 1.14
C ALA A 2 -3.72 -5.14 0.30
N THR A 3 -3.33 -4.78 -0.93
CA THR A 3 -2.59 -5.66 -1.83
C THR A 3 -1.09 -5.35 -1.85
N PHE A 4 -0.69 -4.29 -1.16
CA PHE A 4 0.70 -3.99 -0.83
C PHE A 4 0.76 -3.55 0.64
N ILE A 5 1.63 -4.17 1.42
CA ILE A 5 1.88 -3.85 2.83
C ILE A 5 3.39 -3.80 3.02
N ALA A 6 3.88 -2.66 3.50
CA ALA A 6 5.27 -2.47 3.85
C ALA A 6 5.39 -1.73 5.17
N ARG A 7 6.56 -1.85 5.80
CA ARG A 7 6.92 -1.06 6.97
C ARG A 7 8.29 -0.43 6.74
N GLY A 8 8.41 0.85 7.04
CA GLY A 8 9.65 1.61 6.93
C GLY A 8 9.98 2.35 8.22
N PHE A 9 11.19 2.90 8.28
CA PHE A 9 11.67 3.69 9.41
C PHE A 9 12.15 5.05 8.91
N SER A 10 11.69 6.15 9.53
CA SER A 10 12.08 7.50 9.10
C SER A 10 13.58 7.79 9.26
N GLY A 11 14.28 7.04 10.11
CA GLY A 11 15.74 7.09 10.25
C GLY A 11 16.52 6.36 9.16
N ASP A 12 15.86 5.57 8.30
CA ASP A 12 16.46 4.92 7.13
C ASP A 12 15.87 5.49 5.85
N ILE A 13 16.37 6.66 5.46
CA ILE A 13 15.86 7.44 4.32
C ILE A 13 15.94 6.64 3.01
N VAL A 14 17.03 5.89 2.81
CA VAL A 14 17.27 5.16 1.56
C VAL A 14 16.23 4.06 1.39
N GLN A 15 16.05 3.23 2.42
CA GLN A 15 15.05 2.18 2.37
C GLN A 15 13.63 2.74 2.27
N LEU A 16 13.29 3.76 3.07
CA LEU A 16 11.96 4.34 3.07
C LEU A 16 11.60 4.94 1.71
N THR A 17 12.57 5.56 1.03
CA THR A 17 12.38 6.09 -0.33
C THR A 17 12.03 4.96 -1.29
N GLN A 18 12.80 3.86 -1.28
CA GLN A 18 12.53 2.69 -2.13
C GLN A 18 11.16 2.08 -1.88
N ILE A 19 10.76 1.96 -0.61
CA ILE A 19 9.43 1.44 -0.23
C ILE A 19 8.33 2.35 -0.78
N ILE A 20 8.47 3.67 -0.63
CA ILE A 20 7.47 4.63 -1.10
C ILE A 20 7.38 4.61 -2.64
N GLU A 21 8.51 4.55 -3.35
CA GLU A 21 8.52 4.44 -4.81
C GLU A 21 7.79 3.17 -5.28
N GLU A 22 8.06 2.03 -4.66
CA GLU A 22 7.37 0.76 -4.96
C GLU A 22 5.88 0.83 -4.62
N ALA A 23 5.51 1.46 -3.50
CA ALA A 23 4.12 1.64 -3.09
C ALA A 23 3.33 2.52 -4.07
N ILE A 24 3.95 3.58 -4.61
CA ILE A 24 3.33 4.45 -5.61
C ILE A 24 3.16 3.72 -6.94
N ARG A 25 4.14 2.89 -7.34
CA ARG A 25 4.08 2.10 -8.57
C ARG A 25 3.10 0.93 -8.49
N HIS A 26 2.74 0.51 -7.28
CA HIS A 26 1.83 -0.61 -7.05
C HIS A 26 0.44 -0.34 -7.63
N ARG A 27 -0.08 -1.29 -8.41
CA ARG A 27 -1.43 -1.20 -9.00
C ARG A 27 -2.46 -1.72 -7.99
N GLY A 28 -2.80 -0.87 -7.02
CA GLY A 28 -3.82 -1.18 -6.01
C GLY A 28 -3.63 -0.37 -4.74
N PHE A 29 -4.35 -0.75 -3.69
CA PHE A 29 -4.21 -0.09 -2.39
C PHE A 29 -2.92 -0.54 -1.69
N ALA A 30 -2.05 0.43 -1.42
CA ALA A 30 -0.78 0.24 -0.70
C ALA A 30 -0.82 0.87 0.69
N LEU A 31 -0.44 0.08 1.70
CA LEU A 31 -0.27 0.53 3.08
C LEU A 31 1.22 0.54 3.43
N VAL A 32 1.75 1.69 3.83
CA VAL A 32 3.11 1.84 4.34
C VAL A 32 3.06 2.32 5.78
N ASP A 33 3.43 1.46 6.72
CA ASP A 33 3.58 1.79 8.13
C ASP A 33 4.97 2.41 8.36
N VAL A 34 5.03 3.70 8.71
CA VAL A 34 6.31 4.41 8.91
C VAL A 34 6.55 4.63 10.39
N LEU A 35 7.54 3.91 10.93
CA LEU A 35 8.03 4.13 12.28
C LEU A 35 8.73 5.49 12.34
N SER A 36 8.14 6.45 13.06
CA SER A 36 8.64 7.82 13.15
C SER A 36 8.75 8.28 14.59
N PRO A 37 9.96 8.46 15.14
CA PRO A 37 10.14 8.92 16.52
C PRO A 37 9.66 10.36 16.71
N CYS A 38 8.79 10.59 17.70
CA CYS A 38 8.42 11.94 18.13
C CYS A 38 9.43 12.46 19.17
N VAL A 39 10.43 13.23 18.71
CA VAL A 39 11.54 13.71 19.55
C VAL A 39 11.10 14.57 20.74
N THR A 40 9.96 15.26 20.65
CA THR A 40 9.48 16.16 21.69
C THR A 40 8.84 15.41 22.86
N TRP A 41 7.95 14.47 22.58
CA TRP A 41 7.06 13.89 23.59
C TRP A 41 7.35 12.42 23.91
N ASN A 42 7.65 11.59 22.90
CA ASN A 42 7.91 10.17 23.13
C ASN A 42 9.40 9.93 23.40
N LYS A 43 9.76 9.86 24.68
CA LYS A 43 11.14 9.63 25.14
C LYS A 43 11.51 8.14 25.25
N ILE A 44 10.56 7.23 25.02
CA ILE A 44 10.78 5.79 25.12
C ILE A 44 11.14 5.24 23.74
N ASN A 45 10.27 5.45 22.74
CA ASN A 45 10.50 4.98 21.37
C ASN A 45 11.33 6.01 20.57
N THR A 46 12.59 6.18 20.97
CA THR A 46 13.56 7.05 20.30
C THR A 46 14.10 6.41 19.02
N TYR A 47 14.91 7.14 18.26
CA TYR A 47 15.60 6.60 17.08
C TYR A 47 16.42 5.35 17.42
N ASP A 48 17.20 5.39 18.50
CA ASP A 48 18.05 4.26 18.91
C ASP A 48 17.21 3.07 19.37
N TRP A 49 16.09 3.32 20.06
CA TRP A 49 15.14 2.27 20.43
C TRP A 49 14.58 1.58 19.19
N TYR A 50 14.11 2.33 18.18
CA TYR A 50 13.59 1.71 16.95
C TYR A 50 14.68 0.96 16.18
N LYS A 51 15.93 1.46 16.11
CA LYS A 51 17.04 0.73 15.51
C LYS A 51 17.32 -0.60 16.20
N ALA A 52 17.22 -0.66 17.53
CA ALA A 52 17.43 -1.90 18.28
C ALA A 52 16.25 -2.91 18.17
N ASN A 53 15.04 -2.38 17.96
CA ASN A 53 13.78 -3.12 17.92
C ASN A 53 13.24 -3.34 16.50
N SER A 54 14.04 -3.09 15.47
CA SER A 54 13.69 -3.37 14.09
C SER A 54 14.79 -4.18 13.40
N TYR A 55 14.43 -4.80 12.29
CA TYR A 55 15.38 -5.53 11.45
C TYR A 55 15.00 -5.41 9.98
N GLN A 56 16.00 -5.52 9.12
CA GLN A 56 15.83 -5.51 7.68
C GLN A 56 15.27 -6.86 7.22
N LEU A 57 14.08 -6.86 6.62
CA LEU A 57 13.48 -8.06 6.07
C LEU A 57 14.22 -8.46 4.80
N LYS A 58 14.79 -9.67 4.79
CA LYS A 58 15.55 -10.24 3.67
C LYS A 58 15.03 -11.64 3.35
N ASP A 59 15.22 -12.06 2.09
CA ASP A 59 14.95 -13.43 1.63
C ASP A 59 13.53 -13.94 1.94
N HIS A 60 12.54 -13.04 1.87
CA HIS A 60 11.13 -13.32 2.10
C HIS A 60 10.33 -13.27 0.79
N ASP A 61 9.35 -14.15 0.64
CA ASP A 61 8.40 -14.10 -0.47
C ASP A 61 7.19 -13.21 -0.11
N PRO A 62 7.08 -12.00 -0.68
CA PRO A 62 5.96 -11.10 -0.40
C PRO A 62 4.61 -11.62 -0.92
N GLY A 63 4.57 -12.69 -1.71
CA GLY A 63 3.34 -13.36 -2.14
C GLY A 63 2.72 -14.28 -1.08
N ASP A 64 3.49 -14.72 -0.08
CA ASP A 64 2.99 -15.60 0.98
C ASP A 64 2.26 -14.80 2.06
N ARG A 65 0.93 -14.80 1.96
CA ARG A 65 0.05 -14.12 2.91
C ARG A 65 0.18 -14.64 4.34
N ASN A 66 0.38 -15.95 4.53
CA ASN A 66 0.48 -16.53 5.87
C ASN A 66 1.79 -16.10 6.52
N ARG A 67 2.88 -16.14 5.76
CA ARG A 67 4.18 -15.66 6.23
C ARG A 67 4.18 -14.17 6.53
N ALA A 68 3.52 -13.36 5.70
CA ALA A 68 3.32 -11.93 5.96
C ALA A 68 2.60 -11.68 7.30
N PHE A 69 1.56 -12.46 7.63
CA PHE A 69 0.88 -12.34 8.93
C PHE A 69 1.76 -12.74 10.11
N GLN A 70 2.62 -13.74 9.96
CA GLN A 70 3.58 -14.11 10.99
C GLN A 70 4.59 -12.98 11.23
N ILE A 71 5.19 -12.44 10.17
CA ILE A 71 6.15 -11.32 10.23
C ILE A 71 5.55 -10.10 10.94
N LEU A 72 4.26 -9.80 10.68
CA LEU A 72 3.58 -8.68 11.32
C LEU A 72 3.35 -8.86 12.83
N GLN A 73 3.42 -10.09 13.33
CA GLN A 73 3.25 -10.44 14.74
C GLN A 73 4.60 -10.62 15.47
N ASP A 74 5.73 -10.49 14.78
CA ASP A 74 7.05 -10.60 15.40
C ASP A 74 7.24 -9.49 16.46
N ASP A 75 7.97 -9.82 17.53
CA ASP A 75 8.28 -8.89 18.62
C ASP A 75 9.10 -7.67 18.14
N LYS A 76 9.93 -7.88 17.10
CA LYS A 76 10.68 -6.82 16.44
C LYS A 76 10.03 -6.41 15.14
N PHE A 77 10.16 -5.13 14.80
CA PHE A 77 9.58 -4.59 13.58
C PHE A 77 10.40 -4.99 12.35
N ALA A 78 9.83 -5.83 11.49
CA ALA A 78 10.36 -6.08 10.16
C ALA A 78 10.24 -4.81 9.28
N LEU A 79 11.34 -4.40 8.67
CA LEU A 79 11.40 -3.27 7.73
C LEU A 79 11.57 -3.79 6.31
N GLY A 80 10.70 -3.34 5.40
CA GLY A 80 10.67 -3.77 4.00
C GLY A 80 9.25 -4.01 3.49
N ILE A 81 9.15 -4.57 2.29
CA ILE A 81 7.89 -5.02 1.70
C ILE A 81 7.52 -6.37 2.31
N ILE A 82 6.44 -6.40 3.09
CA ILE A 82 6.01 -7.57 3.86
C ILE A 82 5.03 -8.41 3.03
N TYR A 83 4.16 -7.76 2.27
CA TYR A 83 3.18 -8.42 1.40
C TYR A 83 2.97 -7.61 0.12
N LYS A 84 2.92 -8.30 -1.02
CA LYS A 84 2.60 -7.71 -2.33
C LYS A 84 1.86 -8.74 -3.17
N LYS A 85 0.73 -8.35 -3.73
CA LYS A 85 -0.07 -9.16 -4.65
C LYS A 85 -0.66 -8.28 -5.73
N GLU A 86 -0.66 -8.77 -6.96
CA GLU A 86 -1.40 -8.14 -8.06
C GLU A 86 -2.86 -8.61 -8.03
N GLU A 87 -3.80 -7.67 -7.99
CA GLU A 87 -5.23 -7.93 -8.13
C GLU A 87 -5.88 -6.81 -8.93
N LYS A 88 -7.05 -7.09 -9.52
CA LYS A 88 -7.83 -6.05 -10.19
C LYS A 88 -8.18 -4.94 -9.20
N THR A 89 -7.83 -3.70 -9.55
CA THR A 89 -8.15 -2.53 -8.74
C THR A 89 -9.66 -2.25 -8.76
N PHE A 90 -10.12 -1.33 -7.91
CA PHE A 90 -11.51 -0.93 -7.91
C PHE A 90 -11.92 -0.29 -9.24
N GLU A 91 -11.05 0.55 -9.78
CA GLU A 91 -11.20 1.24 -11.06
C GLU A 91 -11.34 0.23 -12.21
N GLU A 92 -10.53 -0.82 -12.23
CA GLU A 92 -10.59 -1.87 -13.25
C GLU A 92 -11.85 -2.75 -13.15
N LYS A 93 -12.44 -2.85 -11.95
CA LYS A 93 -13.70 -3.58 -11.73
C LYS A 93 -14.91 -2.75 -12.12
N VAL A 94 -14.93 -1.47 -11.78
CA VAL A 94 -16.12 -0.61 -11.88
C VAL A 94 -16.10 0.25 -13.15
N TYR A 95 -14.95 0.77 -13.55
CA TYR A 95 -14.84 1.79 -14.58
C TYR A 95 -14.21 1.29 -15.88
N ARG A 96 -14.32 0.00 -16.24
CA ARG A 96 -13.65 -0.59 -17.43
C ARG A 96 -13.66 0.29 -18.69
N LYS A 97 -14.76 1.00 -18.95
CA LYS A 97 -14.95 1.89 -20.11
C LYS A 97 -14.34 3.29 -19.95
N TYR A 98 -14.07 3.72 -18.72
CA TYR A 98 -13.70 5.08 -18.34
C TYR A 98 -12.38 5.18 -17.53
N VAL A 99 -11.70 4.07 -17.23
CA VAL A 99 -10.45 4.01 -16.41
C VAL A 99 -9.37 4.97 -16.91
N HIS A 100 -9.34 5.27 -18.20
CA HIS A 100 -8.31 6.11 -18.82
C HIS A 100 -8.71 7.58 -19.00
N LEU A 101 -9.90 7.98 -18.55
CA LEU A 101 -10.32 9.37 -18.71
C LEU A 101 -9.74 10.22 -17.58
N PRO A 102 -9.12 11.38 -17.91
CA PRO A 102 -8.79 12.37 -16.88
C PRO A 102 -10.06 12.81 -16.14
N LEU A 103 -9.92 13.52 -15.01
CA LEU A 103 -11.03 14.17 -14.30
C LEU A 103 -11.75 15.15 -15.24
N LYS A 104 -12.64 14.58 -16.05
CA LYS A 104 -13.48 15.25 -17.03
C LYS A 104 -14.90 15.00 -16.59
N GLN A 105 -15.70 16.06 -16.61
CA GLN A 105 -17.13 15.94 -16.43
C GLN A 105 -17.65 15.00 -17.52
N LEU A 106 -18.10 13.81 -17.11
CA LEU A 106 -18.71 12.87 -18.04
C LEU A 106 -20.03 13.49 -18.51
N GLU A 107 -20.15 13.67 -19.81
CA GLU A 107 -21.45 13.96 -20.41
C GLU A 107 -22.28 12.68 -20.31
N VAL A 108 -23.21 12.69 -19.35
CA VAL A 108 -24.14 11.57 -19.13
C VAL A 108 -25.40 11.90 -19.90
N ASP A 109 -25.66 11.15 -20.97
CA ASP A 109 -26.99 11.11 -21.57
C ASP A 109 -27.96 10.48 -20.57
N ARG A 110 -29.00 11.22 -20.20
CA ARG A 110 -30.03 10.81 -19.25
C ARG A 110 -31.31 10.34 -19.94
N SER A 111 -31.29 10.22 -21.28
CA SER A 111 -32.40 9.68 -22.04
C SER A 111 -32.67 8.23 -21.62
N ILE A 112 -33.95 7.93 -21.44
CA ILE A 112 -34.39 6.61 -20.98
C ILE A 112 -34.30 5.61 -22.14
N GLU A 113 -34.42 6.10 -23.37
CA GLU A 113 -34.33 5.36 -24.62
C GLU A 113 -32.98 4.66 -24.77
N THR A 114 -31.88 5.38 -24.54
CA THR A 114 -30.51 4.83 -24.60
C THR A 114 -30.28 3.74 -23.54
N ILE A 115 -30.87 3.90 -22.34
CA ILE A 115 -30.79 2.89 -21.27
C ILE A 115 -31.56 1.63 -21.68
N TYR A 116 -32.76 1.76 -22.27
CA TYR A 116 -33.52 0.60 -22.72
C TYR A 116 -32.84 -0.18 -23.85
N GLU A 117 -32.09 0.50 -24.74
CA GLU A 117 -31.34 -0.16 -25.80
C GLU A 117 -30.09 -0.92 -25.30
N GLU A 118 -29.38 -0.38 -24.29
CA GLU A 118 -28.15 -1.01 -23.76
C GLU A 118 -28.42 -2.27 -22.91
N PHE A 119 -29.62 -2.41 -22.33
CA PHE A 119 -30.01 -3.54 -21.47
C PHE A 119 -30.99 -4.54 -22.12
N ARG A 120 -31.22 -4.45 -23.43
CA ARG A 120 -32.03 -5.41 -24.20
C ARG A 120 -31.21 -6.58 -24.72
#